data_AF-Q17FF4-F1
#
_entry.id   AF-Q17FF4-F1
#
_cell.length_a   1.000
_cell.length_b   1.000
_cell.length_c   1.000
_cell.angle_alpha   90.00
_cell.angle_beta   90.00
_cell.angle_gamma   90.00
#
_symmetry.space_group_name_H-M   'P 1'
#
loop_
_entity.id
_entity.type
_entity.pdbx_description
1 polymer ?
#
loop_
_entity_poly.entity_id
_entity_poly.type
_entity_poly.pdbx_seq_one_letter_code
_entity_poly.pdbx_strand_id
1 'polypeptide(L)'
;MVIHSSYSRRLQLIASIVALRHSSPLVAQSWRNYLGLRSRQSPQHRCNLVISRLQALVQRNNVLRSSIEANKPGKSTATVGVAFIASFSLFSSSKSKSSVNCEAQKESGDKIAQTDTVWSLNETIQHSDQLFDENHFQEAYDLLMKSSNPEAYEIKWRMARVLFNLSKSTPSPKKEQMIRESFQLATEALALNDNDFATHKWYSILLDAKSVLDGIKERVTQLENFEMHLKRALELNPADATSWHILGQLYYGLAALPWYQRKIMATMSATPPEGSYEVALECFEKAEHTNPNFYSMNHLMLGKTYQALKNTGKAKEFLTLAANVKVLNEDDKQAKEEAATLLKKL
;
A
#
# COMPACT_ATOMS: atom_id res chain seq x y z
N MET A 1 -9.96 26.46 39.29
CA MET A 1 -10.27 25.32 38.40
C MET A 1 -10.80 25.73 37.00
N VAL A 2 -10.57 26.97 36.53
CA VAL A 2 -11.05 27.45 35.20
C VAL A 2 -9.91 27.72 34.20
N ILE A 3 -8.65 27.79 34.67
CA ILE A 3 -7.49 28.18 33.85
C ILE A 3 -6.98 27.02 32.97
N HIS A 4 -7.12 25.76 33.40
CA HIS A 4 -6.65 24.57 32.66
C HIS A 4 -7.41 24.30 31.34
N SER A 5 -8.67 24.72 31.24
CA SER A 5 -9.53 24.53 30.05
C SER A 5 -9.15 25.47 28.89
N SER A 6 -8.75 26.70 29.21
CA SER A 6 -8.30 27.70 28.23
C SER A 6 -6.96 27.32 27.60
N TYR A 7 -6.05 26.79 28.41
CA TYR A 7 -4.70 26.40 27.96
C TYR A 7 -4.72 25.20 27.02
N SER A 8 -5.52 24.18 27.35
CA SER A 8 -5.69 22.99 26.50
C SER A 8 -6.34 23.33 25.14
N ARG A 9 -7.33 24.22 25.11
CA ARG A 9 -7.96 24.69 23.86
C ARG A 9 -7.01 25.54 23.02
N ARG A 10 -6.15 26.36 23.64
CA ARG A 10 -5.11 27.13 22.93
C ARG A 10 -4.04 26.22 22.34
N LEU A 11 -3.61 25.18 23.07
CA LEU A 11 -2.66 24.19 22.59
C LEU A 11 -3.23 23.35 21.44
N GLN A 12 -4.50 22.96 21.48
CA GLN A 12 -5.16 22.29 20.36
C GLN A 12 -5.30 23.19 19.12
N LEU A 13 -5.55 24.49 19.33
CA LEU A 13 -5.60 25.47 18.23
C LEU A 13 -4.22 25.66 17.60
N ILE A 14 -3.17 25.78 18.43
CA ILE A 14 -1.78 25.89 17.98
C ILE A 14 -1.34 24.61 17.26
N ALA A 15 -1.65 23.42 17.78
CA ALA A 15 -1.36 22.15 17.13
C ALA A 15 -2.08 22.00 15.78
N SER A 16 -3.31 22.48 15.67
CA SER A 16 -4.07 22.45 14.40
C SER A 16 -3.51 23.45 13.38
N ILE A 17 -3.02 24.61 13.82
CA ILE A 17 -2.36 25.61 12.96
C ILE A 17 -0.97 25.13 12.52
N VAL A 18 -0.24 24.42 13.39
CA VAL A 18 1.04 23.79 13.06
C VAL A 18 0.83 22.64 12.07
N ALA A 19 -0.20 21.81 12.24
CA ALA A 19 -0.57 20.77 11.28
C ALA A 19 -0.95 21.33 9.90
N LEU A 20 -1.59 22.51 9.86
CA LEU A 20 -1.90 23.25 8.62
C LEU A 20 -0.67 23.86 7.93
N ARG A 21 0.43 24.05 8.66
CA ARG A 21 1.70 24.56 8.12
C ARG A 21 2.53 23.47 7.43
N HIS A 22 2.25 22.19 7.75
CA HIS A 22 2.92 21.02 7.19
C HIS A 22 2.10 20.29 6.11
N SER A 23 0.94 20.82 5.72
CA SER A 23 0.14 20.27 4.61
C SER A 23 0.54 20.91 3.28
N SER A 24 0.44 20.16 2.17
CA SER A 24 0.75 20.65 0.82
C SER A 24 0.05 21.99 0.50
N PRO A 25 0.61 22.84 -0.39
CA PRO A 25 0.09 24.19 -0.66
C PRO A 25 -1.39 24.22 -1.04
N LEU A 26 -1.87 23.17 -1.73
CA LEU A 26 -3.26 22.98 -2.15
C LEU A 26 -4.19 22.69 -0.96
N VAL A 27 -3.76 21.84 -0.02
CA VAL A 27 -4.50 21.56 1.21
C VAL A 27 -4.56 22.82 2.07
N ALA A 28 -3.43 23.51 2.26
CA ALA A 28 -3.40 24.79 2.97
C ALA A 28 -4.29 25.86 2.31
N GLN A 29 -4.41 25.85 0.98
CA GLN A 29 -5.28 26.76 0.23
C GLN A 29 -6.77 26.43 0.40
N SER A 30 -7.14 25.16 0.36
CA SER A 30 -8.50 24.68 0.63
C SER A 30 -8.95 25.04 2.05
N TRP A 31 -8.09 24.82 3.05
CA TRP A 31 -8.36 25.19 4.44
C TRP A 31 -8.44 26.70 4.66
N ARG A 32 -7.62 27.50 3.96
CA ARG A 32 -7.73 28.97 4.00
C ARG A 32 -9.07 29.46 3.47
N ASN A 33 -9.60 28.82 2.43
CA ASN A 33 -10.92 29.12 1.89
C ASN A 33 -12.03 28.64 2.85
N TYR A 34 -11.92 27.42 3.40
CA TYR A 34 -12.87 26.86 4.36
C TYR A 34 -12.92 27.63 5.69
N LEU A 35 -11.81 28.22 6.14
CA LEU A 35 -11.77 29.06 7.34
C LEU A 35 -12.13 30.53 7.04
N GLY A 36 -12.45 30.88 5.79
CA GLY A 36 -12.83 32.24 5.40
C GLY A 36 -11.68 33.25 5.55
N LEU A 37 -10.43 32.79 5.56
CA LEU A 37 -9.26 33.63 5.87
C LEU A 37 -8.93 34.66 4.77
N ARG A 38 -9.60 34.61 3.61
CA ARG A 38 -9.49 35.60 2.51
C ARG A 38 -10.58 36.69 2.51
N SER A 39 -11.53 36.69 3.45
CA SER A 39 -12.59 37.72 3.47
C SER A 39 -12.03 39.10 3.85
N ARG A 40 -12.47 40.17 3.18
CA ARG A 40 -12.12 41.58 3.50
C ARG A 40 -12.82 42.11 4.77
N GLN A 41 -13.32 41.23 5.63
CA GLN A 41 -14.07 41.61 6.82
C GLN A 41 -13.15 41.97 8.00
N SER A 42 -13.71 42.68 8.99
CA SER A 42 -12.94 43.17 10.14
C SER A 42 -12.28 42.02 10.94
N PRO A 43 -11.11 42.24 11.55
CA PRO A 43 -10.34 41.20 12.25
C PRO A 43 -11.14 40.44 13.32
N GLN A 44 -12.02 41.15 14.04
CA GLN A 44 -12.88 40.56 15.07
C GLN A 44 -13.87 39.53 14.48
N HIS A 45 -14.48 39.86 13.33
CA HIS A 45 -15.43 38.99 12.65
C HIS A 45 -14.76 37.74 12.07
N ARG A 46 -13.53 37.89 11.54
CA ARG A 46 -12.75 36.75 11.04
C ARG A 46 -12.40 35.76 12.16
N CYS A 47 -11.98 36.24 13.33
CA CYS A 47 -11.74 35.37 14.49
C CYS A 47 -13.00 34.60 14.91
N ASN A 48 -14.14 35.29 15.01
CA ASN A 48 -15.40 34.64 15.41
C ASN A 48 -15.88 33.60 14.37
N LEU A 49 -15.68 33.86 13.08
CA LEU A 49 -16.02 32.91 12.00
C LEU A 49 -15.12 31.67 12.00
N VAL A 50 -13.82 31.85 12.26
CA VAL A 50 -12.88 30.72 12.39
C VAL A 50 -13.22 29.87 13.61
N ILE A 51 -13.51 30.50 14.74
CA ILE A 51 -13.88 29.81 15.98
C ILE A 51 -15.17 29.01 15.79
N SER A 52 -16.21 29.58 15.17
CA SER A 52 -17.48 28.89 14.97
C SER A 52 -17.34 27.67 14.04
N ARG A 53 -16.56 27.79 12.95
CA ARG A 53 -16.31 26.69 12.02
C ARG A 53 -15.48 25.56 12.65
N LEU A 54 -14.51 25.91 13.49
CA LEU A 54 -13.72 24.91 14.23
C LEU A 54 -14.58 24.21 15.31
N GLN A 55 -15.45 24.94 16.00
CA GLN A 55 -16.38 24.35 16.97
C GLN A 55 -17.37 23.38 16.29
N ALA A 56 -17.89 23.73 15.12
CA ALA A 56 -18.74 22.83 14.32
C ALA A 56 -17.99 21.55 13.88
N LEU A 57 -16.71 21.67 13.52
CA LEU A 57 -15.87 20.52 13.14
C LEU A 57 -15.64 19.57 14.33
N VAL A 58 -15.37 20.13 15.51
CA VAL A 58 -15.18 19.37 16.75
C VAL A 58 -16.48 18.69 17.18
N GLN A 59 -17.63 19.37 17.09
CA GLN A 59 -18.93 18.76 17.36
C GLN A 59 -19.22 17.60 16.41
N ARG A 60 -18.95 17.76 15.11
CA ARG A 60 -19.14 16.69 14.11
C ARG A 60 -18.26 15.47 14.40
N ASN A 61 -17.01 15.67 14.80
CA ASN A 61 -16.12 14.58 15.19
C ASN A 61 -16.55 13.89 16.50
N ASN A 62 -17.09 14.64 17.47
CA ASN A 62 -17.59 14.06 18.71
C ASN A 62 -18.87 13.24 18.49
N VAL A 63 -19.78 13.69 17.59
CA VAL A 63 -20.97 12.92 17.19
C VAL A 63 -20.57 11.61 16.51
N LEU A 64 -19.61 11.66 15.57
CA LEU A 64 -19.06 10.47 14.93
C LEU A 64 -18.46 9.50 15.95
N ARG A 65 -17.74 10.00 16.95
CA ARG A 65 -17.15 9.18 18.01
C ARG A 65 -18.20 8.54 18.91
N SER A 66 -19.26 9.27 19.29
CA SER A 66 -20.38 8.72 20.06
C SER A 66 -21.19 7.67 19.27
N SER A 67 -21.33 7.84 17.95
CA SER A 67 -21.99 6.85 17.08
C SER A 67 -21.15 5.58 16.91
N ILE A 68 -19.81 5.68 17.02
CA ILE A 68 -18.91 4.52 17.01
C ILE A 68 -18.96 3.78 18.36
N GLU A 69 -19.05 4.51 19.48
CA GLU A 69 -19.13 3.91 20.83
C GLU A 69 -20.50 3.26 21.11
N ALA A 70 -21.58 3.79 20.53
CA ALA A 70 -22.93 3.22 20.64
C ALA A 70 -23.12 1.92 19.83
N ASN A 71 -22.20 1.58 18.93
CA ASN A 71 -22.34 0.47 17.98
C ASN A 71 -21.37 -0.69 18.24
N LYS A 72 -21.17 -1.06 19.52
CA LYS A 72 -20.55 -2.34 19.89
C LYS A 72 -21.62 -3.44 19.97
N PRO A 73 -21.62 -4.45 19.07
CA PRO A 73 -22.55 -5.55 19.21
C PRO A 73 -22.03 -6.61 20.20
N GLY A 74 -22.91 -6.96 21.15
CA GLY A 74 -22.89 -8.26 21.81
C GLY A 74 -23.16 -9.40 20.82
N LYS A 75 -22.85 -10.61 21.28
CA LYS A 75 -22.79 -11.88 20.54
C LYS A 75 -23.91 -12.13 19.50
N SER A 76 -23.49 -12.80 18.42
CA SER A 76 -24.26 -13.50 17.38
C SER A 76 -24.80 -12.66 16.22
N THR A 77 -24.25 -12.87 15.01
CA THR A 77 -24.99 -13.42 13.85
C THR A 77 -24.11 -13.50 12.59
N ALA A 78 -24.33 -14.58 11.85
CA ALA A 78 -24.13 -14.75 10.40
C ALA A 78 -22.69 -14.76 9.83
N THR A 79 -22.18 -15.99 9.75
CA THR A 79 -21.20 -16.55 8.82
C THR A 79 -21.54 -16.23 7.35
N VAL A 80 -21.30 -14.99 6.88
CA VAL A 80 -21.42 -14.61 5.45
C VAL A 80 -20.20 -13.78 4.96
N GLY A 81 -19.27 -13.42 5.84
CA GLY A 81 -18.25 -12.40 5.56
C GLY A 81 -16.84 -12.85 5.15
N VAL A 82 -16.59 -14.11 4.79
CA VAL A 82 -15.20 -14.60 4.55
C VAL A 82 -14.82 -14.70 3.06
N ALA A 83 -15.79 -14.79 2.15
CA ALA A 83 -15.53 -14.99 0.72
C ALA A 83 -15.19 -13.72 -0.08
N PHE A 84 -15.32 -12.52 0.50
CA PHE A 84 -14.98 -11.25 -0.17
C PHE A 84 -13.47 -10.93 -0.12
N ILE A 85 -12.74 -11.52 0.83
CA ILE A 85 -11.43 -10.98 1.28
C ILE A 85 -10.23 -11.79 0.76
N ALA A 86 -10.40 -13.09 0.50
CA ALA A 86 -9.27 -13.95 0.10
C ALA A 86 -8.84 -13.72 -1.37
N SER A 87 -9.79 -13.42 -2.27
CA SER A 87 -9.54 -13.29 -3.72
C SER A 87 -8.93 -11.95 -4.14
N PHE A 88 -8.91 -10.96 -3.26
CA PHE A 88 -8.33 -9.65 -3.50
C PHE A 88 -7.04 -9.44 -2.70
N SER A 89 -6.41 -10.46 -2.12
CA SER A 89 -5.12 -10.24 -1.48
C SER A 89 -4.02 -10.18 -2.54
N LEU A 90 -3.71 -8.98 -3.05
CA LEU A 90 -2.63 -8.77 -4.02
C LEU A 90 -1.27 -9.25 -3.49
N PHE A 91 -1.10 -9.29 -2.16
CA PHE A 91 0.17 -9.64 -1.47
C PHE A 91 0.00 -10.48 -0.19
N SER A 92 -1.08 -11.24 0.00
CA SER A 92 -1.23 -12.07 1.21
C SER A 92 -0.71 -13.49 0.99
N SER A 93 0.52 -13.73 1.47
CA SER A 93 1.03 -15.07 1.70
C SER A 93 0.15 -15.78 2.74
N SER A 94 -0.44 -16.91 2.35
CA SER A 94 -1.22 -17.78 3.22
C SER A 94 -0.31 -18.40 4.28
N LYS A 95 -0.72 -18.35 5.56
CA LYS A 95 -0.05 -18.99 6.69
C LYS A 95 0.27 -20.47 6.39
N SER A 96 1.54 -20.82 6.24
CA SER A 96 2.03 -22.17 6.48
C SER A 96 3.12 -22.16 7.55
N LYS A 97 2.92 -22.97 8.60
CA LYS A 97 3.95 -23.28 9.58
C LYS A 97 5.05 -24.08 8.88
N SER A 98 6.29 -23.61 8.88
CA SER A 98 7.46 -24.45 8.64
C SER A 98 8.41 -24.33 9.83
N SER A 99 8.61 -25.48 10.48
CA SER A 99 9.71 -25.73 11.40
C SER A 99 10.96 -25.98 10.56
N VAL A 100 12.00 -25.18 10.74
CA VAL A 100 13.33 -25.45 10.19
C VAL A 100 14.30 -25.62 11.35
N ASN A 101 14.83 -26.83 11.48
CA ASN A 101 16.05 -27.12 12.22
C ASN A 101 17.22 -26.53 11.44
N CYS A 102 18.09 -25.77 12.12
CA CYS A 102 19.41 -25.43 11.59
C CYS A 102 20.47 -26.14 12.44
N GLU A 103 21.17 -27.07 11.81
CA GLU A 103 22.44 -27.62 12.30
C GLU A 103 23.51 -26.53 12.24
N ALA A 104 24.29 -26.47 13.32
CA ALA A 104 25.37 -25.52 13.50
C ALA A 104 26.64 -25.99 12.78
N GLN A 105 27.32 -25.07 12.08
CA GLN A 105 28.74 -25.15 11.83
C GLN A 105 29.42 -23.80 12.17
N LYS A 106 30.32 -23.86 13.17
CA LYS A 106 31.50 -23.01 13.38
C LYS A 106 32.48 -23.25 12.21
N GLU A 107 33.39 -22.40 11.76
CA GLU A 107 34.20 -21.26 12.23
C GLU A 107 34.67 -20.56 10.91
N SER A 108 35.14 -19.32 10.80
CA SER A 108 36.25 -18.66 11.49
C SER A 108 36.18 -17.16 11.16
N GLY A 109 36.53 -16.34 12.13
CA GLY A 109 36.44 -14.89 12.02
C GLY A 109 37.62 -14.27 11.30
N ASP A 110 37.32 -13.29 10.45
CA ASP A 110 38.17 -12.14 10.25
C ASP A 110 37.42 -10.90 10.74
N LYS A 111 38.03 -10.21 11.71
CA LYS A 111 37.51 -8.98 12.29
C LYS A 111 37.69 -7.85 11.28
N ILE A 112 36.63 -7.51 10.56
CA ILE A 112 36.59 -6.26 9.80
C ILE A 112 36.38 -5.13 10.81
N ALA A 113 37.38 -4.25 10.89
CA ALA A 113 37.32 -3.01 11.63
C ALA A 113 36.11 -2.19 11.15
N GLN A 114 35.23 -1.84 12.09
CA GLN A 114 34.18 -0.84 11.88
C GLN A 114 34.84 0.49 11.58
N THR A 115 34.96 0.78 10.28
CA THR A 115 35.14 2.14 9.79
C THR A 115 33.74 2.68 9.58
N ASP A 116 33.38 3.73 10.33
CA ASP A 116 32.18 4.54 10.11
C ASP A 116 32.28 5.20 8.73
N THR A 117 32.04 4.41 7.70
CA THR A 117 32.10 4.85 6.31
C THR A 117 30.77 5.55 6.05
N VAL A 118 30.77 6.87 6.09
CA VAL A 118 29.61 7.68 5.74
C VAL A 118 29.41 7.57 4.23
N TRP A 119 28.40 6.81 3.81
CA TRP A 119 28.07 6.66 2.39
C TRP A 119 27.34 7.91 1.89
N SER A 120 27.61 8.31 0.64
CA SER A 120 26.82 9.32 -0.04
C SER A 120 25.37 8.85 -0.22
N LEU A 121 24.47 9.79 -0.54
CA LEU A 121 23.05 9.46 -0.80
C LEU A 121 22.92 8.42 -1.93
N ASN A 122 23.67 8.60 -3.02
CA ASN A 122 23.60 7.70 -4.17
C ASN A 122 24.14 6.30 -3.85
N GLU A 123 25.24 6.20 -3.12
CA GLU A 123 25.79 4.90 -2.68
C GLU A 123 24.83 4.18 -1.72
N THR A 124 24.24 4.92 -0.78
CA THR A 124 23.21 4.41 0.14
C THR A 124 22.01 3.86 -0.63
N ILE A 125 21.53 4.61 -1.63
CA ILE A 125 20.43 4.21 -2.49
C ILE A 125 20.77 2.92 -3.25
N GLN A 126 21.91 2.91 -3.95
CA GLN A 126 22.31 1.79 -4.79
C GLN A 126 22.48 0.50 -3.98
N HIS A 127 23.14 0.58 -2.83
CA HIS A 127 23.35 -0.59 -1.98
C HIS A 127 22.06 -1.05 -1.30
N SER A 128 21.17 -0.13 -0.91
CA SER A 128 19.84 -0.48 -0.39
C SER A 128 18.97 -1.18 -1.44
N ASP A 129 19.05 -0.75 -2.71
CA ASP A 129 18.37 -1.42 -3.82
C ASP A 129 18.93 -2.84 -4.04
N GLN A 130 20.25 -3.00 -4.05
CA GLN A 130 20.87 -4.32 -4.16
C GLN A 130 20.46 -5.26 -3.01
N LEU A 131 20.57 -4.80 -1.75
CA LEU A 131 20.17 -5.59 -0.59
C LEU A 131 18.68 -5.98 -0.64
N PHE A 132 17.83 -5.09 -1.17
CA PHE A 132 16.42 -5.38 -1.34
C PHE A 132 16.19 -6.47 -2.39
N ASP A 133 16.87 -6.39 -3.54
CA ASP A 133 16.79 -7.38 -4.63
C ASP A 133 17.31 -8.77 -4.19
N GLU A 134 18.29 -8.79 -3.28
CA GLU A 134 18.81 -10.01 -2.65
C GLU A 134 17.95 -10.52 -1.47
N ASN A 135 16.84 -9.85 -1.14
CA ASN A 135 15.96 -10.13 0.00
C ASN A 135 16.60 -9.94 1.40
N HIS A 136 17.73 -9.24 1.48
CA HIS A 136 18.38 -8.85 2.74
C HIS A 136 17.71 -7.62 3.36
N PHE A 137 16.40 -7.73 3.64
CA PHE A 137 15.58 -6.59 4.07
C PHE A 137 16.04 -5.96 5.38
N GLN A 138 16.55 -6.75 6.34
CA GLN A 138 17.03 -6.20 7.61
C GLN A 138 18.29 -5.37 7.42
N GLU A 139 19.23 -5.82 6.59
CA GLU A 139 20.45 -5.08 6.27
C GLU A 139 20.12 -3.79 5.49
N ALA A 140 19.18 -3.86 4.55
CA ALA A 140 18.69 -2.67 3.85
C ALA A 140 18.06 -1.66 4.81
N TYR A 141 17.31 -2.11 5.82
CA TYR A 141 16.73 -1.26 6.85
C TYR A 141 17.82 -0.56 7.68
N ASP A 142 18.78 -1.35 8.19
CA ASP A 142 19.87 -0.86 9.04
C ASP A 142 20.75 0.15 8.30
N LEU A 143 20.95 -0.06 7.00
CA LEU A 143 21.64 0.89 6.12
C LEU A 143 20.86 2.20 5.97
N LEU A 144 19.59 2.12 5.58
CA LEU A 144 18.76 3.31 5.33
C LEU A 144 18.59 4.15 6.60
N MET A 145 18.53 3.51 7.77
CA MET A 145 18.45 4.18 9.08
C MET A 145 19.69 5.00 9.40
N LYS A 146 20.85 4.64 8.84
CA LYS A 146 22.13 5.34 9.02
C LYS A 146 22.41 6.37 7.91
N SER A 147 21.48 6.55 6.97
CA SER A 147 21.61 7.52 5.90
C SER A 147 21.88 8.92 6.45
N SER A 148 22.82 9.65 5.83
CA SER A 148 23.05 11.05 6.15
C SER A 148 21.90 11.97 5.72
N ASN A 149 20.97 11.47 4.91
CA ASN A 149 19.83 12.22 4.36
C ASN A 149 18.51 11.49 4.63
N PRO A 150 18.10 11.28 5.90
CA PRO A 150 16.92 10.49 6.24
C PRO A 150 15.61 11.12 5.75
N GLU A 151 15.60 12.45 5.54
CA GLU A 151 14.44 13.17 5.04
C GLU A 151 14.33 13.19 3.50
N ALA A 152 15.30 12.64 2.77
CA ALA A 152 15.23 12.53 1.32
C ALA A 152 14.10 11.57 0.90
N TYR A 153 13.32 11.93 -0.12
CA TYR A 153 12.17 11.12 -0.55
C TYR A 153 12.62 9.73 -1.01
N GLU A 154 13.82 9.65 -1.63
CA GLU A 154 14.47 8.43 -2.09
C GLU A 154 14.75 7.44 -0.95
N ILE A 155 15.06 7.96 0.24
CA ILE A 155 15.28 7.15 1.44
C ILE A 155 13.93 6.74 2.04
N LYS A 156 12.96 7.67 2.12
CA LYS A 156 11.66 7.40 2.73
C LYS A 156 10.88 6.29 2.02
N TRP A 157 10.74 6.30 0.70
CA TRP A 157 10.00 5.24 0.02
C TRP A 157 10.76 3.90 0.05
N ARG A 158 12.11 3.92 0.06
CA ARG A 158 12.92 2.71 0.24
C ARG A 158 12.77 2.13 1.64
N MET A 159 12.71 2.97 2.67
CA MET A 159 12.42 2.56 4.03
C MET A 159 11.02 1.95 4.12
N ALA A 160 10.03 2.59 3.50
CA ALA A 160 8.66 2.10 3.44
C ALA A 160 8.57 0.70 2.82
N ARG A 161 9.23 0.44 1.68
CA ARG A 161 9.21 -0.89 1.06
C ARG A 161 9.90 -1.95 1.91
N VAL A 162 11.01 -1.61 2.55
CA VAL A 162 11.81 -2.54 3.35
C VAL A 162 11.01 -2.93 4.60
N LEU A 163 10.47 -1.94 5.30
CA LEU A 163 9.66 -2.15 6.50
C LEU A 163 8.41 -2.99 6.19
N PHE A 164 7.78 -2.77 5.04
CA PHE A 164 6.66 -3.58 4.59
C PHE A 164 7.05 -5.04 4.32
N ASN A 165 8.20 -5.29 3.69
CA ASN A 165 8.65 -6.66 3.46
C ASN A 165 9.05 -7.37 4.75
N LEU A 166 9.71 -6.70 5.69
CA LEU A 166 9.96 -7.23 7.04
C LEU A 166 8.64 -7.54 7.79
N SER A 167 7.57 -6.79 7.53
CA SER A 167 6.26 -7.06 8.15
C SER A 167 5.64 -8.39 7.73
N LYS A 168 6.00 -8.94 6.56
CA LYS A 168 5.39 -10.17 6.02
C LYS A 168 5.68 -11.40 6.89
N SER A 169 6.89 -11.49 7.46
CA SER A 169 7.33 -12.57 8.37
C SER A 169 7.10 -12.24 9.86
N THR A 170 6.60 -11.03 10.16
CA THR A 170 6.36 -10.58 11.53
C THR A 170 4.95 -10.99 12.01
N PRO A 171 4.77 -11.47 13.26
CA PRO A 171 3.44 -11.73 13.81
C PRO A 171 2.71 -10.45 14.24
N SER A 172 1.37 -10.47 14.23
CA SER A 172 0.55 -9.42 14.87
C SER A 172 0.79 -9.39 16.39
N PRO A 173 0.76 -8.22 17.06
CA PRO A 173 0.34 -6.91 16.52
C PRO A 173 1.46 -6.12 15.82
N LYS A 174 2.73 -6.54 15.92
CA LYS A 174 3.86 -5.77 15.39
C LYS A 174 3.80 -5.62 13.86
N LYS A 175 3.33 -6.64 13.15
CA LYS A 175 3.05 -6.58 11.70
C LYS A 175 2.19 -5.38 11.30
N GLU A 176 1.09 -5.17 12.03
CA GLU A 176 0.12 -4.11 11.72
C GLU A 176 0.73 -2.72 11.96
N GLN A 177 1.54 -2.58 13.02
CA GLN A 177 2.30 -1.36 13.28
C GLN A 177 3.26 -1.06 12.12
N MET A 178 4.04 -2.05 11.67
CA MET A 178 5.00 -1.90 10.58
C MET A 178 4.33 -1.50 9.27
N ILE A 179 3.17 -2.09 8.94
CA ILE A 179 2.40 -1.71 7.74
C ILE A 179 1.95 -0.25 7.82
N ARG A 180 1.43 0.19 8.98
CA ARG A 180 0.98 1.57 9.16
C ARG A 180 2.13 2.58 9.09
N GLU A 181 3.27 2.25 9.69
CA GLU A 181 4.50 3.05 9.62
C GLU A 181 5.06 3.12 8.20
N SER A 182 5.05 1.99 7.47
CA SER A 182 5.44 1.95 6.06
C SER A 182 4.55 2.88 5.22
N PHE A 183 3.23 2.83 5.42
CA PHE A 183 2.30 3.72 4.71
C PHE A 183 2.54 5.20 5.04
N GLN A 184 2.88 5.53 6.29
CA GLN A 184 3.24 6.89 6.66
C GLN A 184 4.49 7.36 5.90
N LEU A 185 5.56 6.55 5.87
CA LEU A 185 6.79 6.87 5.13
C LEU A 185 6.55 7.07 3.63
N ALA A 186 5.72 6.23 3.00
CA ALA A 186 5.36 6.39 1.60
C ALA A 186 4.51 7.65 1.35
N THR A 187 3.63 8.01 2.28
CA THR A 187 2.87 9.26 2.22
C THR A 187 3.79 10.48 2.31
N GLU A 188 4.79 10.44 3.19
CA GLU A 188 5.79 11.50 3.33
C GLU A 188 6.67 11.60 2.08
N ALA A 189 7.13 10.48 1.52
CA ALA A 189 7.89 10.46 0.27
C ALA A 189 7.09 11.11 -0.88
N LEU A 190 5.81 10.77 -1.01
CA LEU A 190 4.92 11.33 -2.03
C LEU A 190 4.70 12.84 -1.84
N ALA A 191 4.62 13.32 -0.60
CA ALA A 191 4.50 14.74 -0.32
C ALA A 191 5.77 15.53 -0.66
N LEU A 192 6.94 14.88 -0.64
CA LEU A 192 8.23 15.47 -1.00
C LEU A 192 8.45 15.47 -2.51
N ASN A 193 8.04 14.42 -3.22
CA ASN A 193 8.15 14.33 -4.68
C ASN A 193 7.05 13.45 -5.29
N ASP A 194 6.13 14.06 -6.05
CA ASP A 194 5.07 13.39 -6.80
C ASP A 194 5.41 13.18 -8.30
N ASN A 195 6.67 13.46 -8.67
CA ASN A 195 7.21 13.23 -10.01
C ASN A 195 8.18 12.05 -10.07
N ASP A 196 8.10 11.13 -9.09
CA ASP A 196 8.85 9.88 -9.05
C ASP A 196 7.91 8.67 -9.09
N PHE A 197 8.16 7.76 -10.05
CA PHE A 197 7.27 6.62 -10.26
C PHE A 197 7.25 5.67 -9.06
N ALA A 198 8.42 5.46 -8.41
CA ALA A 198 8.55 4.51 -7.31
C ALA A 198 7.77 4.97 -6.08
N THR A 199 7.76 6.28 -5.84
CA THR A 199 6.98 6.92 -4.78
C THR A 199 5.47 6.68 -4.98
N HIS A 200 4.96 6.85 -6.20
CA HIS A 200 3.58 6.51 -6.54
C HIS A 200 3.28 5.01 -6.38
N LYS A 201 4.16 4.14 -6.90
CA LYS A 201 4.03 2.67 -6.81
C LYS A 201 3.93 2.19 -5.36
N TRP A 202 4.89 2.59 -4.52
CA TRP A 202 4.92 2.16 -3.12
C TRP A 202 3.79 2.78 -2.30
N TYR A 203 3.37 4.01 -2.61
CA TYR A 203 2.16 4.58 -2.01
C TYR A 203 0.93 3.71 -2.29
N SER A 204 0.68 3.31 -3.55
CA SER A 204 -0.45 2.43 -3.89
C SER A 204 -0.38 1.08 -3.15
N ILE A 205 0.76 0.40 -3.20
CA ILE A 205 0.94 -0.91 -2.54
C ILE A 205 0.62 -0.81 -1.04
N LEU A 206 1.13 0.23 -0.38
CA LEU A 206 0.97 0.41 1.06
C LEU A 206 -0.40 0.96 1.44
N LEU A 207 -1.05 1.71 0.55
CA LEU A 207 -2.45 2.11 0.70
C LEU A 207 -3.36 0.88 0.73
N ASP A 208 -3.18 -0.07 -0.19
CA ASP A 208 -3.95 -1.33 -0.19
C ASP A 208 -3.66 -2.15 1.07
N ALA A 209 -2.39 -2.34 1.42
CA ALA A 209 -1.99 -3.10 2.62
C ALA A 209 -2.58 -2.50 3.92
N LYS A 210 -2.52 -1.18 4.09
CA LYS A 210 -3.12 -0.47 5.24
C LYS A 210 -4.65 -0.55 5.20
N SER A 211 -5.27 -0.44 4.03
CA SER A 211 -6.73 -0.51 3.91
C SER A 211 -7.28 -1.91 4.21
N VAL A 212 -6.51 -2.97 3.96
CA VAL A 212 -6.83 -4.33 4.43
C VAL A 212 -6.94 -4.38 5.96
N LEU A 213 -6.06 -3.67 6.69
CA LEU A 213 -6.12 -3.59 8.16
C LEU A 213 -7.32 -2.79 8.66
N ASP A 214 -7.75 -1.79 7.90
CA ASP A 214 -8.86 -0.90 8.26
C ASP A 214 -10.23 -1.46 7.85
N GLY A 215 -10.22 -2.54 7.06
CA GLY A 215 -11.40 -3.31 6.70
C GLY A 215 -11.94 -3.00 5.31
N ILE A 216 -12.90 -3.82 4.90
CA ILE A 216 -13.42 -3.85 3.52
C ILE A 216 -13.95 -2.49 3.06
N LYS A 217 -14.64 -1.75 3.95
CA LYS A 217 -15.20 -0.44 3.59
C LYS A 217 -14.10 0.54 3.19
N GLU A 218 -13.06 0.66 4.00
CA GLU A 218 -11.91 1.53 3.71
C GLU A 218 -11.27 1.11 2.38
N ARG A 219 -11.04 -0.19 2.23
CA ARG A 219 -10.46 -0.75 1.01
C ARG A 219 -11.23 -0.37 -0.24
N VAL A 220 -12.55 -0.55 -0.26
CA VAL A 220 -13.39 -0.17 -1.40
C VAL A 220 -13.33 1.33 -1.67
N THR A 221 -13.33 2.16 -0.62
CA THR A 221 -13.25 3.63 -0.78
C THR A 221 -11.89 4.11 -1.29
N GLN A 222 -10.82 3.33 -1.08
CA GLN A 222 -9.46 3.69 -1.52
C GLN A 222 -9.09 3.12 -2.90
N LEU A 223 -9.94 2.31 -3.54
CA LEU A 223 -9.63 1.68 -4.84
C LEU A 223 -9.35 2.71 -5.94
N GLU A 224 -10.09 3.81 -5.98
CA GLU A 224 -9.88 4.89 -6.95
C GLU A 224 -8.49 5.54 -6.76
N ASN A 225 -8.11 5.83 -5.51
CA ASN A 225 -6.79 6.38 -5.19
C ASN A 225 -5.68 5.39 -5.53
N PHE A 226 -5.88 4.11 -5.20
CA PHE A 226 -4.94 3.03 -5.53
C PHE A 226 -4.66 2.95 -7.03
N GLU A 227 -5.72 2.94 -7.86
CA GLU A 227 -5.61 2.91 -9.31
C GLU A 227 -4.96 4.18 -9.87
N MET A 228 -5.40 5.36 -9.39
CA MET A 228 -4.85 6.65 -9.81
C MET A 228 -3.34 6.71 -9.61
N HIS A 229 -2.84 6.31 -8.43
CA HIS A 229 -1.41 6.33 -8.16
C HIS A 229 -0.64 5.29 -8.99
N LEU A 230 -1.19 4.11 -9.28
CA LEU A 230 -0.56 3.14 -10.19
C LEU A 230 -0.48 3.65 -11.64
N LYS A 231 -1.57 4.25 -12.13
CA LYS A 231 -1.58 4.88 -13.45
C LYS A 231 -0.55 5.99 -13.53
N ARG A 232 -0.45 6.83 -12.48
CA ARG A 232 0.57 7.89 -12.42
C ARG A 232 2.00 7.33 -12.37
N ALA A 233 2.23 6.22 -11.68
CA ALA A 233 3.53 5.54 -11.72
C ALA A 233 3.87 5.08 -13.16
N LEU A 234 2.90 4.52 -13.89
CA LEU A 234 3.09 4.06 -15.26
C LEU A 234 3.21 5.20 -16.29
N GLU A 235 2.62 6.37 -16.04
CA GLU A 235 2.87 7.58 -16.82
C GLU A 235 4.33 8.05 -16.68
N LEU A 236 4.88 7.99 -15.46
CA LEU A 236 6.24 8.41 -15.14
C LEU A 236 7.28 7.37 -15.59
N ASN A 237 6.96 6.09 -15.47
CA ASN A 237 7.81 5.00 -15.92
C ASN A 237 6.96 3.86 -16.54
N PRO A 238 6.71 3.90 -17.85
CA PRO A 238 5.95 2.84 -18.53
C PRO A 238 6.71 1.51 -18.59
N ALA A 239 8.00 1.49 -18.22
CA ALA A 239 8.83 0.29 -18.20
C ALA A 239 8.85 -0.42 -16.83
N ASP A 240 8.01 -0.03 -15.87
CA ASP A 240 7.90 -0.74 -14.59
C ASP A 240 6.92 -1.93 -14.69
N ALA A 241 7.45 -3.12 -14.98
CA ALA A 241 6.66 -4.35 -15.10
C ALA A 241 5.83 -4.67 -13.84
N THR A 242 6.33 -4.34 -12.65
CA THR A 242 5.60 -4.53 -11.38
C THR A 242 4.33 -3.70 -11.31
N SER A 243 4.36 -2.42 -11.71
CA SER A 243 3.17 -1.56 -11.72
C SER A 243 2.13 -2.06 -12.73
N TRP A 244 2.56 -2.51 -13.91
CA TRP A 244 1.67 -3.14 -14.88
C TRP A 244 0.99 -4.39 -14.32
N HIS A 245 1.76 -5.25 -13.65
CA HIS A 245 1.23 -6.45 -13.02
C HIS A 245 0.19 -6.12 -11.95
N ILE A 246 0.50 -5.20 -11.03
CA ILE A 246 -0.43 -4.83 -9.94
C ILE A 246 -1.71 -4.21 -10.51
N LEU A 247 -1.60 -3.38 -11.54
CA LEU A 247 -2.76 -2.81 -12.22
C LEU A 247 -3.61 -3.89 -12.91
N GLY A 248 -2.97 -4.88 -13.54
CA GLY A 248 -3.64 -6.05 -14.10
C GLY A 248 -4.39 -6.85 -13.05
N GLN A 249 -3.79 -7.05 -11.87
CA GLN A 249 -4.46 -7.74 -10.75
C GLN A 249 -5.70 -6.98 -10.26
N LEU A 250 -5.65 -5.64 -10.22
CA LEU A 250 -6.83 -4.82 -9.91
C LEU A 250 -7.97 -5.11 -10.90
N TYR A 251 -7.71 -4.99 -12.20
CA TYR A 251 -8.74 -5.17 -13.21
C TYR A 251 -9.26 -6.61 -13.27
N TYR A 252 -8.39 -7.60 -13.11
CA TYR A 252 -8.80 -9.01 -12.99
C TYR A 252 -9.70 -9.20 -11.78
N GLY A 253 -9.32 -8.64 -10.63
CA GLY A 253 -10.08 -8.72 -9.39
C GLY A 253 -11.49 -8.14 -9.57
N LEU A 254 -11.59 -6.95 -10.15
CA LEU A 254 -12.87 -6.28 -10.45
C LEU A 254 -13.73 -7.09 -11.44
N ALA A 255 -13.12 -7.65 -12.47
CA ALA A 255 -13.78 -8.50 -13.46
C ALA A 255 -14.33 -9.80 -12.81
N ALA A 256 -13.60 -10.37 -11.85
CA ALA A 256 -13.97 -11.60 -11.16
C ALA A 256 -15.07 -11.42 -10.10
N LEU A 257 -15.42 -10.19 -9.71
CA LEU A 257 -16.46 -9.95 -8.70
C LEU A 257 -17.85 -10.38 -9.21
N PRO A 258 -18.60 -11.17 -8.41
CA PRO A 258 -20.02 -11.41 -8.64
C PRO A 258 -20.82 -10.10 -8.73
N TRP A 259 -21.89 -10.11 -9.53
CA TRP A 259 -22.73 -8.92 -9.78
C TRP A 259 -23.20 -8.21 -8.50
N TYR A 260 -23.54 -8.96 -7.44
CA TYR A 260 -24.02 -8.39 -6.18
C TYR A 260 -22.91 -7.67 -5.41
N GLN A 261 -21.66 -8.13 -5.52
CA GLN A 261 -20.50 -7.49 -4.91
C GLN A 261 -20.18 -6.16 -5.59
N ARG A 262 -20.28 -6.10 -6.92
CA ARG A 262 -20.15 -4.85 -7.68
C ARG A 262 -21.21 -3.81 -7.26
N LYS A 263 -22.45 -4.25 -7.05
CA LYS A 263 -23.53 -3.37 -6.56
C LYS A 263 -23.23 -2.80 -5.17
N ILE A 264 -22.65 -3.60 -4.27
CA ILE A 264 -22.23 -3.12 -2.95
C ILE A 264 -21.14 -2.04 -3.10
N MET A 265 -20.15 -2.27 -3.96
CA MET A 265 -19.08 -1.29 -4.19
C MET A 265 -19.61 0.04 -4.73
N ALA A 266 -20.56 0.01 -5.66
CA ALA A 266 -21.21 1.21 -6.21
C ALA A 266 -22.04 2.00 -5.18
N THR A 267 -22.34 1.45 -4.01
CA THR A 267 -22.97 2.21 -2.91
C THR A 267 -21.94 2.87 -1.98
N MET A 268 -20.70 2.38 -1.99
CA MET A 268 -19.62 2.86 -1.13
C MET A 268 -18.72 3.89 -1.83
N SER A 269 -18.61 3.82 -3.15
CA SER A 269 -17.90 4.80 -3.99
C SER A 269 -18.85 5.32 -5.07
N ALA A 270 -18.76 6.62 -5.35
CA ALA A 270 -19.55 7.26 -6.41
C ALA A 270 -19.12 6.81 -7.81
N THR A 271 -17.83 6.50 -7.98
CA THR A 271 -17.24 6.07 -9.25
C THR A 271 -16.28 4.91 -8.97
N PRO A 272 -16.77 3.72 -8.61
CA PRO A 272 -15.90 2.58 -8.39
C PRO A 272 -15.17 2.26 -9.70
N PRO A 273 -13.87 1.90 -9.64
CA PRO A 273 -13.18 1.48 -10.84
C PRO A 273 -13.82 0.22 -11.40
N GLU A 274 -13.91 0.15 -12.72
CA GLU A 274 -14.40 -1.01 -13.44
C GLU A 274 -13.23 -1.79 -14.02
N GLY A 275 -13.40 -3.10 -14.16
CA GLY A 275 -12.40 -3.97 -14.74
C GLY A 275 -13.03 -5.05 -15.60
N SER A 276 -12.31 -5.43 -16.65
CA SER A 276 -12.64 -6.56 -17.51
C SER A 276 -11.41 -7.46 -17.65
N TYR A 277 -11.62 -8.71 -18.06
CA TYR A 277 -10.51 -9.63 -18.27
C TYR A 277 -9.62 -9.19 -19.44
N GLU A 278 -10.17 -8.47 -20.43
CA GLU A 278 -9.43 -7.90 -21.55
C GLU A 278 -8.47 -6.81 -21.08
N VAL A 279 -8.92 -5.85 -20.26
CA VAL A 279 -8.05 -4.79 -19.72
C VAL A 279 -6.99 -5.38 -18.78
N ALA A 280 -7.35 -6.39 -17.99
CA ALA A 280 -6.40 -7.12 -17.17
C ALA A 280 -5.32 -7.82 -18.02
N LEU A 281 -5.73 -8.47 -19.11
CA LEU A 281 -4.82 -9.15 -20.04
C LEU A 281 -3.81 -8.16 -20.63
N GLU A 282 -4.27 -7.01 -21.13
CA GLU A 282 -3.38 -5.97 -21.67
C GLU A 282 -2.32 -5.53 -20.66
N CYS A 283 -2.69 -5.39 -19.38
CA CYS A 283 -1.76 -5.02 -18.33
C CYS A 283 -0.72 -6.13 -18.07
N PHE A 284 -1.15 -7.38 -17.95
CA PHE A 284 -0.23 -8.50 -17.73
C PHE A 284 0.70 -8.76 -18.93
N GLU A 285 0.20 -8.60 -20.16
CA GLU A 285 1.01 -8.69 -21.37
C GLU A 285 2.02 -7.56 -21.48
N LYS A 286 1.64 -6.32 -21.10
CA LYS A 286 2.58 -5.21 -20.99
C LYS A 286 3.66 -5.47 -19.95
N ALA A 287 3.31 -6.03 -18.79
CA ALA A 287 4.29 -6.42 -17.77
C ALA A 287 5.30 -7.43 -18.34
N GLU A 288 4.81 -8.48 -19.01
CA GLU A 288 5.65 -9.52 -19.62
C GLU A 288 6.51 -8.99 -20.77
N HIS A 289 5.96 -8.11 -21.61
CA HIS A 289 6.70 -7.51 -22.73
C HIS A 289 7.82 -6.58 -22.24
N THR A 290 7.55 -5.86 -21.16
CA THR A 290 8.48 -4.88 -20.58
C THR A 290 9.67 -5.55 -19.91
N ASN A 291 9.44 -6.63 -19.17
CA ASN A 291 10.49 -7.42 -18.55
C ASN A 291 10.14 -8.91 -18.65
N PRO A 292 10.59 -9.60 -19.72
CA PRO A 292 10.24 -11.00 -19.94
C PRO A 292 10.71 -11.92 -18.79
N ASN A 293 9.84 -12.83 -18.37
CA ASN A 293 10.10 -13.79 -17.29
C ASN A 293 10.43 -13.17 -15.92
N PHE A 294 10.03 -11.92 -15.67
CA PHE A 294 10.37 -11.23 -14.42
C PHE A 294 9.68 -11.79 -13.17
N TYR A 295 8.47 -12.35 -13.32
CA TYR A 295 7.65 -12.73 -12.16
C TYR A 295 6.71 -13.89 -12.49
N SER A 296 6.84 -14.99 -11.76
CA SER A 296 6.08 -16.22 -11.93
C SER A 296 4.57 -16.05 -11.72
N MET A 297 4.18 -15.16 -10.79
CA MET A 297 2.77 -14.81 -10.60
C MET A 297 2.19 -14.05 -11.80
N ASN A 298 3.01 -13.35 -12.60
CA ASN A 298 2.54 -12.75 -13.85
C ASN A 298 2.12 -13.84 -14.85
N HIS A 299 2.93 -14.90 -15.00
CA HIS A 299 2.57 -16.06 -15.84
C HIS A 299 1.30 -16.76 -15.34
N LEU A 300 1.16 -16.97 -14.02
CA LEU A 300 -0.06 -17.53 -13.45
C LEU A 300 -1.29 -16.67 -13.81
N MET A 301 -1.18 -15.35 -13.66
CA MET A 301 -2.27 -14.44 -13.95
C MET A 301 -2.59 -14.33 -15.44
N LEU A 302 -1.59 -14.36 -16.33
CA LEU A 302 -1.81 -14.50 -17.78
C LEU A 302 -2.60 -15.78 -18.09
N GLY A 303 -2.18 -16.90 -17.53
CA GLY A 303 -2.87 -18.19 -17.68
C GLY A 303 -4.34 -18.15 -17.24
N LYS A 304 -4.61 -17.60 -16.05
CA LYS A 304 -5.96 -17.44 -15.50
C LYS A 304 -6.82 -16.49 -16.33
N THR A 305 -6.23 -15.39 -16.81
CA THR A 305 -6.94 -14.39 -17.62
C THR A 305 -7.30 -14.96 -18.98
N TYR A 306 -6.37 -15.66 -19.64
CA TYR A 306 -6.66 -16.36 -20.89
C TYR A 306 -7.72 -17.46 -20.73
N GLN A 307 -7.71 -18.19 -19.61
CA GLN A 307 -8.75 -19.16 -19.30
C GLN A 307 -10.12 -18.48 -19.15
N ALA A 308 -10.20 -17.36 -18.44
CA ALA A 308 -11.43 -16.58 -18.28
C ALA A 308 -11.97 -16.06 -19.63
N LEU A 309 -11.07 -15.70 -20.55
CA LEU A 309 -11.36 -15.31 -21.93
C LEU A 309 -11.58 -16.49 -22.89
N LYS A 310 -11.63 -17.73 -22.38
CA LYS A 310 -11.84 -18.96 -23.15
C LYS A 310 -10.77 -19.23 -24.22
N ASN A 311 -9.58 -18.66 -24.08
CA ASN A 311 -8.42 -18.96 -24.91
C ASN A 311 -7.58 -20.07 -24.26
N THR A 312 -8.03 -21.32 -24.42
CA THR A 312 -7.41 -22.49 -23.79
C THR A 312 -5.97 -22.72 -24.23
N GLY A 313 -5.61 -22.38 -25.47
CA GLY A 313 -4.25 -22.56 -26.00
C GLY A 313 -3.23 -21.73 -25.22
N LYS A 314 -3.43 -20.41 -25.19
CA LYS A 314 -2.56 -19.49 -24.44
C LYS A 314 -2.66 -19.70 -22.93
N ALA A 315 -3.83 -20.10 -22.40
CA ALA A 315 -3.95 -20.45 -21.00
C ALA A 315 -3.01 -21.60 -20.61
N LYS A 316 -2.98 -22.69 -21.41
CA LYS A 316 -2.08 -23.83 -21.17
C LYS A 316 -0.61 -23.41 -21.28
N GLU A 317 -0.26 -22.57 -22.23
CA GLU A 317 1.10 -22.05 -22.40
C GLU A 317 1.60 -21.33 -21.13
N PHE A 318 0.90 -20.29 -20.69
CA PHE A 318 1.32 -19.50 -19.53
C PHE A 318 1.23 -20.25 -18.20
N LEU A 319 0.23 -21.10 -18.01
CA LEU A 319 0.17 -21.97 -16.82
C LEU A 319 1.31 -22.99 -16.81
N THR A 320 1.75 -23.48 -17.97
CA THR A 320 2.91 -24.38 -18.06
C THR A 320 4.20 -23.65 -17.67
N LEU A 321 4.36 -22.38 -18.07
CA LEU A 321 5.48 -21.54 -17.62
C LEU A 321 5.48 -21.39 -16.09
N ALA A 322 4.34 -21.00 -15.51
CA ALA A 322 4.19 -20.83 -14.06
C ALA A 322 4.42 -22.14 -13.28
N ALA A 323 3.92 -23.29 -13.77
CA ALA A 323 4.08 -24.59 -13.13
C ALA A 323 5.53 -25.12 -13.15
N ASN A 324 6.36 -24.63 -14.07
CA ASN A 324 7.75 -25.05 -14.23
C ASN A 324 8.76 -24.04 -13.65
N VAL A 325 8.30 -23.00 -12.96
CA VAL A 325 9.20 -22.03 -12.31
C VAL A 325 10.11 -22.73 -11.29
N LYS A 326 11.37 -22.26 -11.23
CA LYS A 326 12.27 -22.57 -10.12
C LYS A 326 11.77 -21.82 -8.88
N VAL A 327 11.50 -22.54 -7.81
CA VAL A 327 11.00 -21.94 -6.56
C VAL A 327 12.15 -21.26 -5.82
N LEU A 328 12.13 -19.93 -5.77
CA LEU A 328 13.10 -19.13 -5.02
C LEU A 328 12.45 -18.44 -3.80
N ASN A 329 11.15 -18.17 -3.89
CA ASN A 329 10.37 -17.54 -2.82
C ASN A 329 8.96 -18.14 -2.71
N GLU A 330 8.16 -17.63 -1.77
CA GLU A 330 6.78 -18.10 -1.55
C GLU A 330 5.84 -17.81 -2.72
N ASP A 331 6.06 -16.70 -3.46
CA ASP A 331 5.23 -16.37 -4.62
C ASP A 331 5.47 -17.37 -5.76
N ASP A 332 6.73 -17.77 -6.01
CA ASP A 332 7.04 -18.82 -6.99
C ASP A 332 6.42 -20.16 -6.62
N LYS A 333 6.45 -20.50 -5.33
CA LYS A 333 5.80 -21.71 -4.82
C LYS A 333 4.30 -21.66 -5.05
N GLN A 334 3.65 -20.54 -4.73
CA GLN A 334 2.22 -20.34 -4.96
C GLN A 334 1.87 -20.42 -6.44
N ALA A 335 2.61 -19.71 -7.29
CA ALA A 335 2.44 -19.71 -8.75
C ALA A 335 2.49 -21.13 -9.31
N LYS A 336 3.51 -21.88 -8.88
CA LYS A 336 3.74 -23.27 -9.29
C LYS A 336 2.59 -24.20 -8.89
N GLU A 337 2.21 -24.18 -7.61
CA GLU A 337 1.19 -25.07 -7.06
C GLU A 337 -0.21 -24.79 -7.66
N GLU A 338 -0.57 -23.51 -7.78
CA GLU A 338 -1.85 -23.10 -8.36
C GLU A 338 -1.91 -23.41 -9.86
N ALA A 339 -0.84 -23.10 -10.61
CA ALA A 339 -0.79 -23.38 -12.04
C ALA A 339 -0.85 -24.89 -12.33
N ALA A 340 -0.12 -25.71 -11.58
CA ALA A 340 -0.17 -27.17 -11.71
C ALA A 340 -1.58 -27.72 -11.41
N THR A 341 -2.30 -27.10 -10.47
CA THR A 341 -3.69 -27.45 -10.15
C THR A 341 -4.65 -27.07 -11.26
N LEU A 342 -4.47 -25.90 -11.88
CA LEU A 342 -5.31 -25.42 -12.99
C LEU A 342 -5.08 -26.26 -14.27
N LEU A 343 -3.84 -26.64 -14.57
CA LEU A 343 -3.51 -27.48 -15.73
C LEU A 343 -4.21 -28.84 -15.68
N LYS A 344 -4.41 -29.43 -14.51
CA LYS A 344 -5.16 -30.70 -14.37
C LYS A 344 -6.65 -30.58 -14.74
N LYS A 345 -7.18 -29.35 -14.82
CA LYS A 345 -8.59 -29.06 -15.13
C LYS A 345 -8.80 -28.60 -16.57
N LEU A 346 -7.74 -28.39 -17.35
CA LEU A 346 -7.74 -27.88 -18.73
C LEU A 346 -7.41 -28.99 -19.74
#